data_AF-A0A842NPE2-F1
#
_entry.id   AF-A0A842NPE2-F1
#
_cell.length_a   1.000
_cell.length_b   1.000
_cell.length_c   1.000
_cell.angle_alpha   90.00
_cell.angle_beta   90.00
_cell.angle_gamma   90.00
#
_symmetry.space_group_name_H-M   'P 1'
#
loop_
_entity.id
_entity.type
_entity.pdbx_description
1 polymer ?
#
loop_
_entity_poly.entity_id
_entity_poly.type
_entity_poly.pdbx_seq_one_letter_code
_entity_poly.pdbx_strand_id
1 'polypeptide(L)'
;MTLKEWTVHFVKNKDLLQKKLVSFEEKDDLIVFHFKNVDKEYLLVENLNESVLSFVKHPGFKNVVCSAKKENLKFLIDNWTELKKIENLSFVFVNVRNNACWIINSFVHNKICDDSSLVLGLKSMYSNTFQAQDY
;
A
#
# COMPACT_ATOMS: atom_id res chain seq x y z
N MET A 1 9.19 11.01 12.18
CA MET A 1 7.91 10.36 11.82
C MET A 1 8.22 8.93 11.39
N THR A 2 7.56 7.95 11.99
CA THR A 2 7.67 6.53 11.63
C THR A 2 6.64 6.15 10.56
N LEU A 3 6.78 4.98 9.92
CA LEU A 3 5.79 4.48 8.94
C LEU A 3 4.40 4.31 9.59
N LYS A 4 4.39 3.91 10.86
CA LYS A 4 3.19 3.77 11.69
C LYS A 4 2.48 5.11 11.90
N GLU A 5 3.20 6.09 12.44
CA GLU A 5 2.67 7.45 12.64
C GLU A 5 2.15 8.04 11.33
N TRP A 6 2.95 7.91 10.26
CA TRP A 6 2.57 8.37 8.93
C TRP A 6 1.26 7.73 8.47
N THR A 7 1.11 6.41 8.64
CA THR A 7 -0.10 5.67 8.22
C THR A 7 -1.33 6.15 8.98
N VAL A 8 -1.24 6.34 10.30
CA VAL A 8 -2.35 6.87 11.10
C VAL A 8 -2.75 8.26 10.63
N HIS A 9 -1.78 9.16 10.40
CA HIS A 9 -2.06 10.50 9.88
C HIS A 9 -2.68 10.45 8.48
N PHE A 10 -2.14 9.61 7.59
CA PHE A 10 -2.65 9.43 6.25
C PHE A 10 -4.11 8.98 6.25
N VAL A 11 -4.46 7.96 7.04
CA VAL A 11 -5.83 7.44 7.11
C VAL A 11 -6.78 8.46 7.72
N LYS A 12 -6.39 9.13 8.82
CA LYS A 12 -7.19 10.21 9.43
C LYS A 12 -7.45 11.36 8.45
N ASN A 13 -6.42 11.78 7.72
CA ASN A 13 -6.54 12.86 6.72
C ASN A 13 -7.45 12.44 5.56
N LYS A 14 -7.35 11.19 5.09
CA LYS A 14 -8.21 10.67 4.03
C LYS A 14 -9.69 10.58 4.45
N ASP A 15 -9.95 10.33 5.73
CA ASP A 15 -11.31 10.27 6.28
C ASP A 15 -11.87 11.62 6.73
N LEU A 16 -11.06 12.70 6.74
CA LEU A 16 -11.46 14.01 7.30
C LEU A 16 -12.81 14.53 6.78
N LEU A 17 -13.07 14.33 5.48
CA LEU A 17 -14.32 14.74 4.83
C LEU A 17 -15.47 13.74 5.08
N GLN A 18 -15.17 12.44 5.14
CA GLN A 18 -16.18 11.40 5.22
C GLN A 18 -16.63 11.12 6.65
N LYS A 19 -15.75 11.33 7.64
CA LYS A 19 -15.99 11.09 9.07
C LYS A 19 -16.62 9.71 9.33
N LYS A 20 -16.05 8.69 8.70
CA LYS A 20 -16.48 7.29 8.82
C LYS A 20 -15.57 6.49 9.73
N LEU A 21 -14.35 6.93 10.00
CA LEU A 21 -13.45 6.31 10.95
C LEU A 21 -14.02 6.44 12.36
N VAL A 22 -14.19 5.32 13.04
CA VAL A 22 -14.71 5.24 14.41
C VAL A 22 -13.55 5.12 15.41
N SER A 23 -12.65 4.18 15.16
CA SER A 23 -11.50 3.89 16.01
C SER A 23 -10.43 3.14 15.20
N PHE A 24 -9.28 2.89 15.80
CA PHE A 24 -8.28 1.97 15.28
C PHE A 24 -7.57 1.23 16.42
N GLU A 25 -7.10 0.02 16.13
CA GLU A 25 -6.32 -0.82 17.02
C GLU A 25 -4.92 -1.02 16.43
N GLU A 26 -3.90 -0.99 17.29
CA GLU A 26 -2.52 -1.29 16.90
C GLU A 26 -2.09 -2.63 17.50
N LYS A 27 -1.53 -3.51 16.66
CA LYS A 27 -0.99 -4.82 17.03
C LYS A 27 0.35 -4.99 16.33
N ASP A 28 1.44 -4.62 17.01
CA ASP A 28 2.81 -4.66 16.47
C ASP A 28 2.94 -3.91 15.13
N ASP A 29 3.04 -4.66 14.04
CA ASP A 29 3.18 -4.19 12.65
C ASP A 29 1.84 -4.11 11.90
N LEU A 30 0.72 -4.42 12.56
CA LEU A 30 -0.63 -4.35 12.00
C LEU A 30 -1.42 -3.22 12.65
N ILE A 31 -2.09 -2.41 11.84
CA ILE A 31 -3.11 -1.46 12.31
C ILE A 31 -4.45 -1.86 11.71
N VAL A 32 -5.48 -2.01 12.54
CA VAL A 32 -6.85 -2.24 12.10
C VAL A 32 -7.63 -0.95 12.28
N PHE A 33 -8.12 -0.36 11.18
CA PHE A 33 -8.96 0.82 11.22
C PHE A 33 -10.42 0.39 11.09
N HIS A 34 -11.23 0.75 12.08
CA HIS A 34 -12.65 0.45 12.15
C HIS A 34 -13.44 1.62 11.57
N PHE A 35 -13.99 1.45 10.37
CA PHE A 35 -14.93 2.40 9.78
C PHE A 35 -16.36 1.92 10.03
N LYS A 36 -17.33 2.84 9.99
CA LYS A 36 -18.77 2.56 10.23
C LYS A 36 -19.32 1.34 9.48
N ASN A 37 -18.77 1.02 8.32
CA ASN A 37 -19.29 -0.03 7.44
C ASN A 37 -18.30 -1.19 7.22
N VAL A 38 -17.03 -1.01 7.57
CA VAL A 38 -15.98 -1.95 7.15
C VAL A 38 -14.70 -1.75 7.96
N ASP A 39 -14.03 -2.85 8.26
CA ASP A 39 -12.69 -2.84 8.82
C ASP A 39 -11.65 -2.91 7.71
N LYS A 40 -10.58 -2.13 7.88
CA LYS A 40 -9.44 -2.13 6.97
C LYS A 40 -8.17 -2.42 7.74
N GLU A 41 -7.48 -3.46 7.30
CA GLU A 41 -6.22 -3.88 7.88
C GLU A 41 -5.06 -3.26 7.11
N TYR A 42 -4.09 -2.72 7.84
CA TYR A 42 -2.89 -2.08 7.34
C TYR A 42 -1.67 -2.78 7.93
N LEU A 43 -1.03 -3.64 7.13
CA LEU A 43 0.23 -4.27 7.48
C LEU A 43 1.38 -3.32 7.14
N LEU A 44 2.21 -2.98 8.12
CA LEU A 44 3.36 -2.10 8.01
C LEU A 44 4.62 -2.94 7.84
N VAL A 45 5.30 -2.82 6.71
CA VAL A 45 6.52 -3.59 6.46
C VAL A 45 7.54 -2.73 5.75
N GLU A 46 8.71 -2.57 6.35
CA GLU A 46 9.77 -1.76 5.75
C GLU A 46 10.28 -2.36 4.43
N ASN A 47 10.43 -3.69 4.39
CA ASN A 47 10.81 -4.44 3.20
C ASN A 47 9.83 -5.60 2.97
N LEU A 48 9.23 -5.64 1.78
CA LEU A 48 8.30 -6.70 1.40
C LEU A 48 9.03 -8.04 1.33
N ASN A 49 8.37 -9.08 1.82
CA ASN A 49 8.86 -10.45 1.80
C ASN A 49 7.67 -11.43 1.73
N GLU A 50 7.94 -12.72 1.69
CA GLU A 50 6.92 -13.76 1.49
C GLU A 50 5.81 -13.77 2.56
N SER A 51 6.07 -13.29 3.79
CA SER A 51 5.04 -13.23 4.84
C SER A 51 3.86 -12.33 4.44
N VAL A 52 4.12 -11.32 3.59
CA VAL A 52 3.11 -10.44 3.03
C VAL A 52 2.12 -11.23 2.17
N LEU A 53 2.60 -12.22 1.41
CA LEU A 53 1.74 -13.04 0.56
C LEU A 53 0.74 -13.85 1.39
N SER A 54 1.17 -14.37 2.54
CA SER A 54 0.29 -15.06 3.48
C SER A 54 -0.77 -14.09 4.04
N PHE A 55 -0.36 -12.90 4.46
CA PHE A 55 -1.27 -11.88 4.98
C PHE A 55 -2.35 -11.48 3.96
N VAL A 56 -1.96 -11.19 2.72
CA VAL A 56 -2.90 -10.67 1.71
C VAL A 56 -3.87 -11.73 1.19
N LYS A 57 -3.58 -13.02 1.38
CA LYS A 57 -4.47 -14.13 1.01
C LYS A 57 -5.63 -14.30 1.98
N HIS A 58 -5.56 -13.73 3.18
CA HIS A 58 -6.68 -13.74 4.10
C HIS A 58 -7.82 -12.81 3.63
N PRO A 59 -9.10 -13.20 3.78
CA PRO A 59 -10.23 -12.34 3.42
C PRO A 59 -10.21 -10.98 4.12
N GLY A 60 -10.83 -9.99 3.49
CA GLY A 60 -11.00 -8.63 4.03
C GLY A 60 -10.32 -7.55 3.19
N PHE A 61 -10.39 -6.30 3.66
CA PHE A 61 -9.72 -5.17 3.02
C PHE A 61 -8.30 -5.04 3.54
N LYS A 62 -7.35 -5.42 2.69
CA LYS A 62 -5.92 -5.48 3.05
C LYS A 62 -5.18 -4.31 2.40
N ASN A 63 -4.40 -3.62 3.21
CA ASN A 63 -3.50 -2.56 2.79
C ASN A 63 -2.11 -2.93 3.27
N VAL A 64 -1.15 -2.98 2.35
CA VAL A 64 0.26 -3.21 2.69
C VAL A 64 0.97 -1.87 2.56
N VAL A 65 1.50 -1.35 3.66
CA VAL A 65 2.25 -0.10 3.68
C VAL A 65 3.72 -0.43 3.78
N CYS A 66 4.51 0.06 2.83
CA CYS A 66 5.95 -0.19 2.81
C CYS A 66 6.74 1.03 2.36
N SER A 67 8.03 1.04 2.69
CA SER A 67 8.91 2.09 2.20
C SER A 67 9.04 2.04 0.68
N ALA A 68 9.14 3.20 0.05
CA ALA A 68 9.25 3.35 -1.39
C ALA A 68 10.67 3.02 -1.89
N LYS A 69 11.07 1.74 -1.74
CA LYS A 69 12.37 1.21 -2.17
C LYS A 69 12.23 0.41 -3.46
N LYS A 70 13.31 0.32 -4.22
CA LYS A 70 13.36 -0.41 -5.49
C LYS A 70 13.11 -1.90 -5.29
N GLU A 71 13.57 -2.45 -4.17
CA GLU A 71 13.39 -3.84 -3.77
C GLU A 71 11.92 -4.17 -3.54
N ASN A 72 11.16 -3.26 -2.90
CA ASN A 72 9.73 -3.42 -2.67
C ASN A 72 8.94 -3.34 -3.98
N LEU A 73 9.34 -2.44 -4.88
CA LEU A 73 8.75 -2.39 -6.23
C LEU A 73 9.02 -3.68 -6.99
N LYS A 74 10.26 -4.18 -6.94
CA LYS A 74 10.64 -5.44 -7.60
C LYS A 74 9.81 -6.60 -7.04
N PHE A 75 9.66 -6.70 -5.72
CA PHE A 75 8.82 -7.71 -5.09
C PHE A 75 7.37 -7.67 -5.61
N LEU A 76 6.77 -6.47 -5.72
CA LEU A 76 5.42 -6.31 -6.25
C LEU A 76 5.31 -6.84 -7.69
N ILE A 77 6.29 -6.50 -8.54
CA ILE A 77 6.31 -6.90 -9.95
C ILE A 77 6.48 -8.43 -10.07
N ASP A 78 7.44 -8.99 -9.33
CA ASP A 78 7.74 -10.43 -9.37
C ASP A 78 6.53 -11.28 -8.93
N ASN A 79 5.72 -10.77 -8.00
CA ASN A 79 4.55 -11.45 -7.46
C ASN A 79 3.22 -10.98 -8.07
N TRP A 80 3.26 -10.13 -9.11
CA TRP A 80 2.08 -9.44 -9.63
C TRP A 80 0.97 -10.41 -10.05
N THR A 81 1.34 -11.52 -10.69
CA THR A 81 0.42 -12.55 -11.19
C THR A 81 -0.49 -13.14 -10.11
N GLU A 82 0.01 -13.27 -8.87
CA GLU A 82 -0.81 -13.70 -7.74
C GLU A 82 -1.62 -12.53 -7.16
N LEU A 83 -0.95 -11.40 -6.95
CA LEU A 83 -1.53 -10.23 -6.28
C LEU A 83 -2.68 -9.60 -7.07
N LYS A 84 -2.66 -9.68 -8.40
CA LYS A 84 -3.72 -9.16 -9.28
C LYS A 84 -5.06 -9.88 -9.13
N LYS A 85 -5.10 -11.05 -8.50
CA LYS A 85 -6.32 -11.84 -8.30
C LYS A 85 -7.09 -11.42 -7.05
N ILE A 86 -6.53 -10.54 -6.22
CA ILE A 86 -7.08 -10.17 -4.91
C ILE A 86 -7.78 -8.80 -5.02
N GLU A 87 -9.12 -8.78 -4.98
CA GLU A 87 -9.91 -7.56 -5.26
C GLU A 87 -9.73 -6.43 -4.25
N ASN A 88 -9.61 -6.77 -2.97
CA ASN A 88 -9.59 -5.81 -1.86
C ASN A 88 -8.17 -5.55 -1.33
N LEU A 89 -7.18 -5.60 -2.21
CA LEU A 89 -5.77 -5.40 -1.89
C LEU A 89 -5.25 -4.06 -2.43
N SER A 90 -4.58 -3.29 -1.57
CA SER A 90 -3.82 -2.11 -1.97
C SER A 90 -2.42 -2.14 -1.38
N PHE A 91 -1.43 -1.73 -2.17
CA PHE A 91 -0.08 -1.42 -1.68
C PHE A 91 0.08 0.10 -1.60
N VAL A 92 0.69 0.58 -0.52
CA VAL A 92 0.98 1.99 -0.28
C VAL A 92 2.49 2.12 -0.10
N PHE A 93 3.16 2.64 -1.12
CA PHE A 93 4.58 2.95 -1.09
C PHE A 93 4.77 4.34 -0.52
N VAL A 94 5.54 4.45 0.56
CA VAL A 94 5.69 5.69 1.33
C VAL A 94 7.14 6.14 1.34
N ASN A 95 7.37 7.43 1.08
CA ASN A 95 8.59 8.11 1.46
C ASN A 95 8.27 9.07 2.61
N VAL A 96 8.64 8.66 3.82
CA VAL A 96 8.30 9.39 5.04
C VAL A 96 9.02 10.74 5.13
N ARG A 97 10.17 10.91 4.44
CA ARG A 97 10.98 12.14 4.48
C ARG A 97 10.30 13.31 3.80
N ASN A 98 9.65 13.07 2.66
CA ASN A 98 9.01 14.11 1.87
C ASN A 98 7.46 14.03 1.92
N ASN A 99 6.92 13.14 2.77
CA ASN A 99 5.48 12.90 2.91
C ASN A 99 4.81 12.48 1.59
N ALA A 100 5.56 11.95 0.62
CA ALA A 100 5.03 11.45 -0.63
C ALA A 100 4.62 9.99 -0.47
N CYS A 101 3.52 9.62 -1.13
CA CYS A 101 3.11 8.23 -1.25
C CYS A 101 2.53 7.95 -2.62
N TRP A 102 2.59 6.68 -3.00
CA TRP A 102 1.90 6.16 -4.17
C TRP A 102 1.13 4.90 -3.75
N ILE A 103 -0.11 4.80 -4.22
CA ILE A 103 -1.00 3.69 -3.93
C ILE A 103 -1.30 2.92 -5.20
N ILE A 104 -1.25 1.60 -5.11
CA ILE A 104 -1.68 0.71 -6.17
C ILE A 104 -2.66 -0.33 -5.65
N ASN A 105 -3.82 -0.41 -6.30
CA ASN A 105 -4.75 -1.52 -6.13
C ASN A 105 -4.50 -2.53 -7.25
N SER A 106 -4.03 -3.73 -6.88
CA SER A 106 -3.52 -4.72 -7.84
C SER A 106 -4.60 -5.20 -8.82
N PHE A 107 -5.78 -5.52 -8.30
CA PHE A 107 -6.91 -5.99 -9.10
C PHE A 107 -7.46 -4.92 -10.06
N VAL A 108 -7.69 -3.71 -9.56
CA VAL A 108 -8.21 -2.59 -10.37
C VAL A 108 -7.23 -2.21 -11.47
N HIS A 109 -5.94 -2.09 -11.16
CA HIS A 109 -4.94 -1.73 -12.17
C HIS A 109 -4.79 -2.80 -13.24
N ASN A 110 -4.87 -4.09 -12.88
CA ASN A 110 -4.88 -5.17 -13.87
C ASN A 110 -6.13 -5.17 -14.77
N LYS A 111 -7.27 -4.67 -14.29
CA LYS A 111 -8.48 -4.55 -15.11
C LYS A 111 -8.42 -3.41 -16.14
N ILE A 112 -7.58 -2.41 -15.89
CA ILE A 112 -7.52 -1.18 -16.69
C ILE A 112 -6.30 -1.18 -17.63
N CYS A 113 -5.19 -1.79 -17.21
CA CYS A 113 -3.95 -1.86 -17.97
C CYS A 113 -3.73 -3.27 -18.52
N ASP A 114 -3.15 -3.38 -19.72
CA ASP A 114 -2.54 -4.64 -20.15
C ASP A 114 -1.24 -4.91 -19.37
N ASP A 115 -0.85 -6.18 -19.26
CA ASP A 115 0.30 -6.61 -18.46
C ASP A 115 1.62 -5.91 -18.89
N SER A 116 1.77 -5.58 -20.19
CA SER A 116 3.00 -4.96 -20.71
C SER A 116 3.10 -3.47 -20.35
N SER A 117 1.99 -2.74 -20.47
CA SER A 117 1.89 -1.32 -20.11
C SER A 117 1.97 -1.12 -18.60
N LEU A 118 1.49 -2.09 -17.82
CA LEU A 118 1.48 -1.99 -16.37
C LEU A 118 2.90 -1.94 -15.80
N VAL A 119 3.77 -2.90 -16.12
CA VAL A 119 5.14 -2.94 -15.57
C VAL A 119 5.90 -1.66 -15.91
N LEU A 120 5.72 -1.14 -17.13
CA LEU A 120 6.28 0.14 -17.54
C LEU A 120 5.73 1.27 -16.68
N GLY A 121 4.41 1.34 -16.50
CA GLY A 121 3.73 2.33 -15.66
C GLY A 121 4.20 2.32 -14.21
N LEU A 122 4.36 1.13 -13.61
CA LEU A 122 4.87 0.97 -12.24
C LEU A 122 6.29 1.54 -12.10
N LYS A 123 7.17 1.25 -13.07
CA LYS A 123 8.53 1.77 -13.09
C LYS A 123 8.54 3.29 -13.26
N SER A 124 7.74 3.83 -14.18
CA SER A 124 7.64 5.26 -14.43
C SER A 124 7.12 6.04 -13.22
N MET A 125 6.09 5.53 -12.53
CA MET A 125 5.59 6.14 -11.30
C MET A 125 6.67 6.16 -10.22
N TYR A 126 7.38 5.05 -10.03
CA TYR A 126 8.45 4.99 -9.04
C TYR A 126 9.56 6.01 -9.32
N SER A 127 10.03 6.11 -10.57
CA SER A 127 11.06 7.08 -10.97
C SER A 127 10.62 8.52 -10.74
N ASN A 128 9.40 8.89 -11.16
CA ASN A 128 8.93 10.27 -11.04
C ASN A 128 8.64 10.69 -9.60
N THR A 129 8.25 9.76 -8.72
CA THR A 129 7.88 10.08 -7.33
C THR A 129 9.06 9.95 -6.36
N PHE A 130 10.04 9.09 -6.63
CA PHE A 130 11.06 8.72 -5.64
C PHE A 130 12.52 8.83 -6.12
N GLN A 131 12.82 8.99 -7.42
CA GLN A 131 14.20 9.23 -7.90
C GLN A 131 14.55 10.72 -8.06
N ALA A 132 13.59 11.63 -7.96
CA ALA A 132 13.84 13.07 -8.10
C ALA A 132 14.56 13.72 -6.88
N GLN A 133 15.13 12.92 -5.96
CA GLN A 133 15.69 13.43 -4.70
C GLN A 133 17.16 13.02 -4.45
N ASP A 134 17.87 12.48 -5.44
CA ASP A 134 19.33 12.33 -5.39
C ASP A 134 20.09 13.59 -5.88
N TYR A 135 19.47 14.78 -5.80
CA TYR A 135 20.07 16.08 -6.14
C TYR A 135 19.98 17.08 -5.01
#